data_AF-X1FLV3-F1
#
_entry.id   AF-X1FLV3-F1
#
_cell.length_a   1.000
_cell.length_b   1.000
_cell.length_c   1.000
_cell.angle_alpha   90.00
_cell.angle_beta   90.00
_cell.angle_gamma   90.00
#
_symmetry.space_group_name_H-M   'P 1'
#
loop_
_entity.id
_entity.type
_entity.pdbx_description
1 polymer ?
#
loop_
_entity_poly.entity_id
_entity_poly.type
_entity_poly.pdbx_seq_one_letter_code
_entity_poly.pdbx_strand_id
1 'polypeptide(L)'
;MVLIKNLEAEVVFIDGLRSIAEVKIFRSSWKFPIVAIIIDDNVRFERLSKRARPDDPKNLENLRERDQREISYGLNEVINSANYKVNNNLSVKEVQKIARNLILNIINNYYTK
;
A
#
# COMPACT_ATOMS: atom_id res chain seq x y z
N MET A 1 -14.86 -2.75 -11.91
CA MET A 1 -14.35 -4.09 -12.25
C MET A 1 -14.20 -4.33 -13.75
N VAL A 2 -15.14 -3.86 -14.59
CA VAL A 2 -15.10 -4.03 -16.06
C VAL A 2 -13.78 -3.53 -16.67
N LEU A 3 -13.30 -2.36 -16.24
CA LEU A 3 -12.01 -1.81 -16.72
C LEU A 3 -10.84 -2.77 -16.49
N ILE A 4 -10.75 -3.40 -15.32
CA ILE A 4 -9.65 -4.33 -14.99
C ILE A 4 -9.75 -5.61 -15.83
N LYS A 5 -10.97 -6.12 -16.05
CA LYS A 5 -11.20 -7.33 -16.85
C LYS A 5 -10.83 -7.16 -18.33
N ASN A 6 -10.80 -5.94 -18.82
CA ASN A 6 -10.49 -5.61 -20.21
C ASN A 6 -9.01 -5.22 -20.41
N LEU A 7 -8.18 -5.28 -19.36
CA LEU A 7 -6.74 -5.03 -19.51
C LEU A 7 -6.06 -6.26 -20.13
N GLU A 8 -5.33 -6.05 -21.21
CA GLU A 8 -4.39 -7.04 -21.79
C GLU A 8 -3.06 -7.04 -21.01
N ALA A 9 -3.15 -7.16 -19.69
CA ALA A 9 -1.99 -7.16 -18.79
C ALA A 9 -1.96 -8.45 -17.98
N GLU A 10 -0.79 -9.10 -17.96
CA GLU A 10 -0.58 -10.32 -17.18
C GLU A 10 -0.58 -10.06 -15.66
N VAL A 11 -0.06 -8.89 -15.25
CA VAL A 11 0.03 -8.47 -13.85
C VAL A 11 -0.58 -7.09 -13.71
N VAL A 12 -1.50 -6.95 -12.76
CA VAL A 12 -2.15 -5.67 -12.43
C VAL A 12 -1.83 -5.30 -10.98
N PHE A 13 -1.34 -4.08 -10.79
CA PHE A 13 -1.14 -3.49 -9.46
C PHE A 13 -2.33 -2.58 -9.13
N ILE A 14 -2.95 -2.83 -7.98
CA ILE A 14 -3.97 -1.96 -7.43
C ILE A 14 -3.32 -1.20 -6.27
N ASP A 15 -3.17 0.10 -6.43
CA ASP A 15 -2.69 1.00 -5.39
C ASP A 15 -3.86 1.60 -4.60
N GLY A 16 -3.66 1.84 -3.31
CA GLY A 16 -4.60 2.58 -2.48
C GLY A 16 -5.83 1.80 -2.00
N LEU A 17 -5.68 0.52 -1.63
CA LEU A 17 -6.71 -0.18 -0.84
C LEU A 17 -6.83 0.46 0.54
N ARG A 18 -8.01 0.96 0.88
CA ARG A 18 -8.30 1.72 2.11
C ARG A 18 -9.29 1.04 3.05
N SER A 19 -9.99 0.00 2.60
CA SER A 19 -10.93 -0.73 3.46
C SER A 19 -11.03 -2.22 3.16
N ILE A 20 -11.45 -3.01 4.16
CA ILE A 20 -11.78 -4.43 3.97
C ILE A 20 -12.98 -4.61 3.02
N ALA A 21 -13.88 -3.62 2.92
CA ALA A 21 -14.98 -3.65 1.95
C ALA A 21 -14.45 -3.68 0.51
N GLU A 22 -13.46 -2.85 0.17
CA GLU A 22 -12.80 -2.88 -1.14
C GLU A 22 -12.11 -4.23 -1.37
N VAL A 23 -11.39 -4.74 -0.37
CA VAL A 23 -10.74 -6.06 -0.44
C VAL A 23 -11.78 -7.15 -0.77
N LYS A 24 -12.94 -7.15 -0.11
CA LYS A 24 -14.02 -8.11 -0.38
C LYS A 24 -14.55 -7.97 -1.81
N ILE A 25 -14.76 -6.75 -2.30
CA ILE A 25 -15.19 -6.49 -3.68
C ILE A 25 -14.18 -7.05 -4.67
N PHE A 26 -12.88 -6.78 -4.51
CA PHE A 26 -11.86 -7.35 -5.40
C PHE A 26 -11.78 -8.88 -5.28
N ARG A 27 -11.85 -9.41 -4.05
CA ARG A 27 -11.80 -10.86 -3.79
C ARG A 27 -13.00 -11.63 -4.32
N SER A 28 -14.12 -10.95 -4.63
CA SER A 28 -15.25 -11.55 -5.35
C SER A 28 -14.90 -12.00 -6.77
N SER A 29 -13.86 -11.43 -7.38
CA SER A 29 -13.44 -11.77 -8.75
C SER A 29 -12.02 -12.30 -8.86
N TRP A 30 -11.11 -11.95 -7.94
CA TRP A 30 -9.70 -12.31 -8.04
C TRP A 30 -9.10 -12.75 -6.71
N LYS A 31 -8.20 -13.73 -6.75
CA LYS A 31 -7.31 -14.04 -5.63
C LYS A 31 -6.02 -13.25 -5.82
N PHE A 32 -5.62 -12.48 -4.81
CA PHE A 32 -4.43 -11.64 -4.87
C PHE A 32 -3.83 -11.46 -3.46
N PRO A 33 -2.50 -11.23 -3.37
CA PRO A 33 -1.86 -10.89 -2.11
C PRO A 33 -2.00 -9.39 -1.85
N ILE A 34 -1.99 -9.01 -0.58
CA ILE A 34 -1.93 -7.61 -0.16
C ILE A 34 -0.51 -7.31 0.31
N VAL A 35 0.08 -6.23 -0.21
CA VAL A 35 1.39 -5.71 0.20
C VAL A 35 1.17 -4.37 0.88
N ALA A 36 1.48 -4.26 2.16
CA ALA A 36 1.43 -3.00 2.90
C ALA A 36 2.82 -2.37 2.96
N ILE A 37 2.89 -1.05 2.75
CA ILE A 37 4.11 -0.27 2.94
C ILE A 37 4.04 0.41 4.30
N ILE A 38 4.99 0.12 5.18
CA ILE A 38 5.02 0.61 6.57
C ILE A 38 6.15 1.61 6.73
N ILE A 39 5.87 2.72 7.39
CA ILE A 39 6.83 3.79 7.64
C ILE A 39 6.50 4.45 8.97
N ASP A 40 7.54 4.86 9.70
CA ASP A 40 7.40 5.54 10.97
C ASP A 40 6.86 6.96 10.74
N ASP A 41 6.00 7.44 11.64
CA ASP A 41 5.34 8.75 11.52
C ASP A 41 6.34 9.89 11.36
N ASN A 42 7.46 9.85 12.08
CA ASN A 42 8.48 10.88 12.03
C ASN A 42 9.14 10.95 10.64
N VAL A 43 9.51 9.78 10.09
CA VAL A 43 10.12 9.69 8.76
C VAL A 43 9.11 10.10 7.68
N ARG A 44 7.86 9.67 7.82
CA ARG A 44 6.78 10.03 6.89
C ARG A 44 6.48 11.53 6.93
N PHE A 45 6.41 12.13 8.11
CA PHE A 45 6.22 13.56 8.29
C PHE A 45 7.35 14.38 7.65
N GLU A 46 8.61 13.98 7.87
CA GLU A 46 9.76 14.65 7.25
C GLU A 46 9.66 14.61 5.72
N ARG A 47 9.33 13.46 5.14
CA ARG A 47 9.17 13.30 3.68
C ARG A 47 8.00 14.13 3.13
N LEU A 48 6.86 14.15 3.82
CA LEU A 48 5.70 14.96 3.42
C LEU A 48 6.01 16.45 3.53
N SER A 49 6.68 16.88 4.60
CA SER A 49 7.07 18.28 4.78
C SER A 49 8.01 18.78 3.67
N LYS A 50 8.95 17.92 3.21
CA LYS A 50 9.84 18.23 2.09
C LYS A 50 9.15 18.25 0.73
N ARG A 51 7.99 17.59 0.59
CA ARG A 51 7.24 17.51 -0.67
C ARG A 51 6.53 18.82 -1.02
N ALA A 52 6.21 19.63 -0.01
CA ALA A 52 5.65 20.98 -0.14
C ALA A 52 4.35 21.08 -0.97
N ARG A 53 3.46 20.09 -0.87
CA ARG A 53 2.09 20.23 -1.41
C ARG A 53 1.25 21.11 -0.48
N PRO A 54 0.25 21.84 -1.02
CA PRO A 54 -0.67 22.64 -0.20
C PRO A 54 -1.41 21.83 0.87
N ASP A 55 -1.64 20.53 0.64
CA ASP A 55 -2.34 19.61 1.55
C ASP A 55 -1.42 18.79 2.48
N ASP A 56 -0.11 19.05 2.47
CA ASP A 56 0.83 18.35 3.35
C ASP A 56 0.63 18.76 4.83
N PRO A 57 0.82 17.83 5.77
CA PRO A 57 0.66 18.09 7.20
C PRO A 57 1.63 19.18 7.67
N LYS A 58 1.12 20.15 8.44
CA LYS A 58 1.93 21.26 8.99
C LYS A 58 2.73 20.85 10.23
N ASN A 59 2.28 19.81 10.93
CA ASN A 59 2.93 19.25 12.11
C ASN A 59 2.55 17.75 12.24
N LEU A 60 3.19 17.04 13.18
CA LEU A 60 2.93 15.62 13.44
C LEU A 60 1.50 15.35 13.93
N GLU A 61 0.87 16.30 14.62
CA GLU A 61 -0.51 16.16 15.12
C GLU A 61 -1.51 16.12 13.97
N ASN A 62 -1.40 17.04 13.01
CA ASN A 62 -2.22 17.06 11.79
C ASN A 62 -2.06 15.77 10.97
N LEU A 63 -0.85 15.20 10.94
CA LEU A 63 -0.61 13.89 10.31
C LEU A 63 -1.39 12.79 11.03
N ARG A 64 -1.26 12.71 12.36
CA ARG A 64 -1.95 11.71 13.18
C ARG A 64 -3.46 11.83 13.11
N GLU A 65 -4.02 13.04 13.12
CA GLU A 65 -5.46 13.26 12.95
C GLU A 65 -5.95 12.75 11.59
N ARG A 66 -5.18 13.03 10.52
CA ARG A 66 -5.49 12.53 9.18
C ARG A 66 -5.46 11.01 9.14
N ASP A 67 -4.44 10.40 9.75
CA ASP A 67 -4.32 8.94 9.80
C ASP A 67 -5.40 8.28 10.63
N GLN A 68 -5.79 8.87 11.76
CA GLN A 68 -6.89 8.37 12.59
C GLN A 68 -8.20 8.32 11.81
N ARG A 69 -8.46 9.33 10.96
CA ARG A 69 -9.62 9.28 10.04
C ARG A 69 -9.51 8.10 9.08
N GLU A 70 -8.38 7.92 8.40
CA GLU A 70 -8.19 6.78 7.48
C GLU A 70 -8.27 5.41 8.20
N ILE A 71 -7.73 5.31 9.42
CA ILE A 71 -7.84 4.14 10.28
C ILE A 71 -9.31 3.86 10.62
N SER A 72 -10.10 4.88 10.96
CA SER A 72 -11.53 4.74 11.23
C SER A 72 -12.34 4.26 10.02
N TYR A 73 -11.83 4.50 8.80
CA TYR A 73 -12.41 3.98 7.56
C TYR A 73 -11.98 2.53 7.24
N GLY A 74 -11.19 1.89 8.11
CA GLY A 74 -10.82 0.48 7.99
C GLY A 74 -9.44 0.21 7.38
N LEU A 75 -8.60 1.24 7.19
CA LEU A 75 -7.25 1.07 6.64
C LEU A 75 -6.38 0.15 7.54
N ASN A 76 -6.53 0.28 8.86
CA ASN A 76 -5.78 -0.55 9.82
C ASN A 76 -6.09 -2.05 9.63
N GLU A 77 -7.34 -2.41 9.34
CA GLU A 77 -7.72 -3.79 9.08
C GLU A 77 -7.06 -4.33 7.80
N VAL A 78 -6.99 -3.51 6.74
CA VAL A 78 -6.30 -3.87 5.50
C VAL A 78 -4.82 -4.11 5.77
N ILE A 79 -4.14 -3.18 6.46
CA ILE A 79 -2.73 -3.29 6.83
C ILE A 79 -2.46 -4.55 7.67
N ASN A 80 -3.35 -4.85 8.63
CA ASN A 80 -3.23 -6.04 9.48
C ASN A 80 -3.45 -7.34 8.70
N SER A 81 -4.32 -7.31 7.68
CA SER A 81 -4.57 -8.46 6.80
C SER A 81 -3.52 -8.66 5.70
N ALA A 82 -2.53 -7.75 5.59
CA ALA A 82 -1.54 -7.79 4.53
C ALA A 82 -0.69 -9.06 4.58
N ASN A 83 -0.53 -9.71 3.43
CA ASN A 83 0.31 -10.90 3.28
C ASN A 83 1.80 -10.55 3.41
N TYR A 84 2.18 -9.35 2.99
CA TYR A 84 3.54 -8.86 3.02
C TYR A 84 3.58 -7.42 3.54
N LYS A 85 4.63 -7.09 4.29
CA LYS A 85 4.88 -5.73 4.78
C LYS A 85 6.28 -5.29 4.34
N VAL A 86 6.38 -4.15 3.67
CA VAL A 86 7.64 -3.55 3.24
C VAL A 86 7.96 -2.39 4.16
N ASN A 87 9.11 -2.45 4.83
CA ASN A 87 9.62 -1.37 5.65
C ASN A 87 10.21 -0.25 4.78
N ASN A 88 9.61 0.94 4.84
CA ASN A 88 9.99 2.12 4.09
C ASN A 88 10.77 3.16 4.94
N ASN A 89 11.30 2.75 6.09
CA ASN A 89 12.21 3.56 6.90
C ASN A 89 13.66 3.56 6.36
N LEU A 90 13.95 2.79 5.31
CA LEU A 90 15.27 2.69 4.68
C LEU A 90 15.45 3.72 3.55
N SER A 91 16.64 3.73 2.93
CA SER A 91 16.89 4.56 1.75
C SER A 91 16.04 4.10 0.56
N VAL A 92 15.79 5.01 -0.39
CA VAL A 92 15.01 4.71 -1.60
C VAL A 92 15.58 3.49 -2.36
N LYS A 93 16.91 3.39 -2.48
CA LYS A 93 17.57 2.29 -3.17
C LYS A 93 17.34 0.94 -2.48
N GLU A 94 17.39 0.91 -1.15
CA GLU A 94 17.14 -0.30 -0.37
C GLU A 94 15.68 -0.75 -0.48
N VAL A 95 14.73 0.18 -0.31
CA VAL A 95 13.30 -0.11 -0.44
C VAL A 95 12.97 -0.60 -1.85
N GLN A 96 13.53 0.02 -2.89
CA GLN A 96 13.37 -0.43 -4.28
C GLN A 96 13.88 -1.86 -4.50
N LYS A 97 15.06 -2.20 -3.95
CA LYS A 97 15.63 -3.55 -4.04
C LYS A 97 14.74 -4.58 -3.33
N ILE A 98 14.30 -4.28 -2.11
CA ILE A 98 13.42 -5.15 -1.31
C ILE A 98 12.09 -5.36 -2.04
N ALA A 99 11.44 -4.27 -2.47
CA ALA A 99 10.16 -4.34 -3.17
C ALA A 99 10.28 -5.13 -4.48
N ARG A 100 11.32 -4.87 -5.29
CA ARG A 100 11.54 -5.60 -6.54
C ARG A 100 11.69 -7.10 -6.31
N ASN A 101 12.52 -7.50 -5.36
CA ASN A 101 12.72 -8.91 -5.03
C ASN A 101 11.43 -9.57 -4.51
N LEU A 102 10.70 -8.88 -3.64
CA LEU A 102 9.42 -9.35 -3.12
C LEU A 102 8.41 -9.58 -4.25
N ILE A 103 8.23 -8.59 -5.13
CA ILE A 103 7.25 -8.67 -6.22
C ILE A 103 7.61 -9.78 -7.21
N LEU A 104 8.88 -9.92 -7.60
CA LEU A 104 9.32 -11.01 -8.48
C LEU A 104 9.03 -12.38 -7.86
N ASN A 105 9.30 -12.54 -6.57
CA ASN A 105 8.98 -13.78 -5.86
C ASN A 105 7.48 -14.05 -5.81
N ILE A 106 6.65 -13.03 -5.58
CA ILE A 106 5.19 -13.18 -5.60
C ILE A 106 4.74 -13.64 -6.99
N ILE A 107 5.15 -12.95 -8.05
CA ILE A 107 4.76 -13.27 -9.43
C ILE A 107 5.15 -14.71 -9.79
N ASN A 108 6.41 -15.11 -9.53
CA ASN A 108 6.89 -16.46 -9.83
C ASN A 108 6.09 -17.54 -9.10
N ASN A 109 5.74 -17.32 -7.83
CA ASN A 109 4.95 -18.25 -7.03
C ASN A 109 3.47 -18.31 -7.43
N TYR A 110 2.95 -17.27 -8.09
CA TYR A 110 1.58 -17.24 -8.58
C TYR A 110 1.41 -17.97 -9.93
N TYR A 111 2.46 -18.06 -10.75
CA TYR A 111 2.44 -18.83 -12.01
C TYR A 111 2.74 -20.32 -11.84
N THR A 112 3.37 -20.71 -10.72
CA THR A 112 3.73 -22.11 -10.44
C THR A 112 2.68 -22.87 -9.63
N LYS A 113 1.56 -22.22 -9.30
CA LYS A 113 0.37 -22.81 -8.65
C LYS A 113 -0.83 -22.73 -9.55
#